data_AF-A0A8S0T9A6-F1
#
_entry.id   AF-A0A8S0T9A6-F1
#
_cell.length_a   1.000
_cell.length_b   1.000
_cell.length_c   1.000
_cell.angle_alpha   90.00
_cell.angle_beta   90.00
_cell.angle_gamma   90.00
#
_symmetry.space_group_name_H-M   'P 1'
#
loop_
_entity.id
_entity.type
_entity.pdbx_description
1 polymer ?
#
loop_
_entity_poly.entity_id
_entity_poly.type
_entity_poly.pdbx_seq_one_letter_code
_entity_poly.pdbx_strand_id
1 'polypeptide(L)'
;MAAAAKQTAFVQNLVKRLHTSDLELQNTDGYTAFCFAAVSGAVEIAEVMYKENENLPTIRTSRGKTPLEMAILLGHRKMVEYLYPITPLEDLSATEFIEILVATIDTDMYGMKYF
;
A
#
# COMPACT_ATOMS: atom_id res chain seq x y z
N MET A 1 -4.06 -19.80 -12.66
CA MET A 1 -2.71 -19.48 -12.11
C MET A 1 -1.71 -18.92 -13.13
N ALA A 2 -1.83 -19.18 -14.44
CA ALA A 2 -0.88 -18.63 -15.43
C ALA A 2 -0.99 -17.11 -15.70
N ALA A 3 -2.16 -16.48 -15.47
CA ALA A 3 -2.36 -15.06 -15.72
C ALA A 3 -1.67 -14.16 -14.67
N ALA A 4 -1.78 -14.52 -13.38
CA ALA A 4 -1.18 -13.76 -12.28
C ALA A 4 0.35 -13.73 -12.37
N ALA A 5 0.99 -14.89 -12.59
CA ALA A 5 2.45 -15.00 -12.72
C ALA A 5 3.03 -14.21 -13.92
N LYS A 6 2.26 -14.08 -15.02
CA LYS A 6 2.67 -13.29 -16.19
C LYS A 6 2.63 -11.79 -15.94
N GLN A 7 1.62 -11.32 -15.19
CA GLN A 7 1.49 -9.89 -14.85
C GLN A 7 2.56 -9.44 -13.86
N THR A 8 2.92 -10.28 -12.89
CA THR A 8 4.02 -9.99 -11.95
C THR A 8 5.37 -9.86 -12.68
N ALA A 9 5.66 -10.72 -13.66
CA ALA A 9 6.90 -10.65 -14.42
C ALA A 9 7.01 -9.36 -15.27
N PHE A 10 5.90 -8.88 -15.83
CA PHE A 10 5.89 -7.61 -16.57
C PHE A 10 6.20 -6.43 -15.64
N VAL A 11 5.54 -6.35 -14.49
CA VAL A 11 5.76 -5.28 -13.50
C VAL A 11 7.19 -5.32 -12.96
N GLN A 12 7.72 -6.51 -12.63
CA GLN A 12 9.11 -6.68 -12.21
C GLN A 12 10.11 -6.14 -13.23
N ASN A 13 9.89 -6.38 -14.53
CA ASN A 13 10.77 -5.88 -15.58
C ASN A 13 10.71 -4.36 -15.72
N LEU A 14 9.54 -3.75 -15.50
CA LEU A 14 9.40 -2.30 -15.54
C LEU A 14 10.10 -1.66 -14.33
N VAL A 15 9.83 -2.16 -13.13
CA VAL A 15 10.43 -1.69 -11.88
C VAL A 15 11.97 -1.73 -11.96
N LYS A 16 12.56 -2.81 -12.49
CA LYS A 16 14.02 -2.93 -12.70
C LYS A 16 14.64 -1.94 -13.67
N ARG A 17 13.84 -1.25 -14.48
CA ARG A 17 14.30 -0.23 -15.44
C ARG A 17 14.21 1.18 -14.89
N LEU A 18 13.51 1.36 -13.77
CA LEU A 18 13.33 2.64 -13.11
C LEU A 18 14.45 2.86 -12.09
N HIS A 19 14.80 4.11 -11.85
CA HIS A 19 15.60 4.47 -10.68
C HIS A 19 14.73 4.40 -9.42
N THR A 20 15.33 4.13 -8.27
CA THR A 20 14.66 4.08 -6.96
C THR A 20 13.80 5.34 -6.69
N SER A 21 14.28 6.52 -7.09
CA SER A 21 13.57 7.80 -6.96
C SER A 21 12.35 7.90 -7.89
N ASP A 22 12.34 7.21 -9.03
CA ASP A 22 11.21 7.26 -9.96
C ASP A 22 9.97 6.57 -9.37
N LEU A 23 10.16 5.61 -8.45
CA LEU A 23 9.07 4.92 -7.77
C LEU A 23 8.30 5.84 -6.80
N GLU A 24 8.94 6.93 -6.36
CA GLU A 24 8.35 7.93 -5.46
C GLU A 24 7.51 8.97 -6.22
N LEU A 25 7.53 8.96 -7.56
CA LEU A 25 6.78 9.92 -8.37
C LEU A 25 5.28 9.80 -8.12
N GLN A 26 4.66 10.95 -7.89
CA GLN A 26 3.24 11.08 -7.64
C GLN A 26 2.51 11.62 -8.86
N ASN A 27 1.30 11.12 -9.11
CA ASN A 27 0.38 11.73 -10.06
C ASN A 27 -0.20 13.05 -9.49
N THR A 28 -1.12 13.68 -10.23
CA THR A 28 -1.78 14.94 -9.83
C THR A 28 -2.57 14.87 -8.53
N ASP A 29 -2.95 13.67 -8.08
CA ASP A 29 -3.69 13.42 -6.84
C ASP A 29 -2.78 12.93 -5.69
N GLY A 30 -1.46 12.96 -5.89
CA GLY A 30 -0.48 12.49 -4.90
C GLY A 30 -0.30 10.96 -4.86
N TYR A 31 -0.82 10.22 -5.82
CA TYR A 31 -0.71 8.75 -5.82
C TYR A 31 0.59 8.30 -6.47
N THR A 32 1.37 7.49 -5.76
CA THR A 32 2.47 6.71 -6.34
C THR A 32 1.93 5.42 -6.96
N ALA A 33 2.76 4.73 -7.75
CA ALA A 33 2.44 3.38 -8.21
C ALA A 33 2.17 2.41 -7.04
N PHE A 34 2.84 2.62 -5.90
CA PHE A 34 2.61 1.85 -4.68
C PHE A 34 1.23 2.09 -4.07
N CYS A 35 0.74 3.34 -4.07
CA CYS A 35 -0.64 3.64 -3.68
C CYS A 35 -1.67 2.87 -4.54
N PHE A 36 -1.43 2.74 -5.85
CA PHE A 36 -2.31 1.97 -6.74
C PHE A 36 -2.23 0.45 -6.49
N ALA A 37 -1.06 -0.08 -6.12
CA ALA A 37 -0.95 -1.47 -5.69
C ALA A 37 -1.80 -1.71 -4.42
N ALA A 38 -1.73 -0.80 -3.45
CA ALA A 38 -2.56 -0.86 -2.25
C ALA A 38 -4.05 -0.79 -2.56
N VAL A 39 -4.47 0.15 -3.42
CA VAL A 39 -5.86 0.32 -3.88
C VAL A 39 -6.40 -0.89 -4.65
N SER A 40 -5.55 -1.64 -5.33
CA SER A 40 -5.95 -2.84 -6.07
C SER A 40 -5.83 -4.13 -5.24
N GLY A 41 -5.23 -4.06 -4.04
CA GLY A 41 -4.91 -5.23 -3.23
C GLY A 41 -3.83 -6.13 -3.84
N ALA A 42 -3.01 -5.63 -4.77
CA ALA A 42 -1.99 -6.39 -5.49
C ALA A 42 -0.70 -6.58 -4.68
N VAL A 43 -0.73 -7.48 -3.70
CA VAL A 43 0.36 -7.70 -2.72
C VAL A 43 1.68 -8.01 -3.40
N GLU A 44 1.69 -8.91 -4.38
CA GLU A 44 2.93 -9.32 -5.05
C GLU A 44 3.59 -8.17 -5.84
N ILE A 45 2.78 -7.22 -6.33
CA ILE A 45 3.28 -6.02 -7.00
C ILE A 45 3.85 -5.03 -5.97
N ALA A 46 3.17 -4.84 -4.84
CA ALA A 46 3.68 -4.02 -3.74
C ALA A 46 5.01 -4.56 -3.19
N GLU A 47 5.12 -5.87 -2.98
CA GLU A 47 6.37 -6.53 -2.55
C GLU A 47 7.54 -6.27 -3.49
N VAL A 48 7.30 -6.32 -4.81
CA VAL A 48 8.34 -6.05 -5.81
C VAL A 48 8.82 -4.62 -5.72
N MET A 49 7.91 -3.64 -5.59
CA MET A 49 8.28 -2.23 -5.50
C MET A 49 8.95 -1.89 -4.17
N TYR A 50 8.47 -2.44 -3.06
CA TYR A 50 9.04 -2.22 -1.73
C TYR A 50 10.50 -2.68 -1.63
N LYS A 51 10.83 -3.82 -2.27
CA LYS A 51 12.22 -4.31 -2.32
C LYS A 51 13.19 -3.35 -2.99
N GLU A 52 12.71 -2.50 -3.90
CA GLU A 52 13.55 -1.51 -4.57
C GLU A 52 13.55 -0.15 -3.84
N ASN A 53 12.48 0.16 -3.11
CA ASN A 53 12.37 1.37 -2.30
C ASN A 53 11.48 1.17 -1.07
N GLU A 54 12.09 1.13 0.11
CA GLU A 54 11.40 0.92 1.39
C GLU A 54 10.65 2.17 1.89
N ASN A 55 10.84 3.35 1.27
CA ASN A 55 10.12 4.57 1.63
C ASN A 55 8.69 4.60 1.08
N LEU A 56 8.34 3.75 0.11
CA LEU A 56 7.05 3.82 -0.58
C LEU A 56 5.80 3.72 0.34
N PRO A 57 5.79 2.92 1.43
CA PRO A 57 4.68 2.89 2.37
C PRO A 57 4.45 4.20 3.13
N THR A 58 5.44 5.10 3.19
CA THR A 58 5.35 6.37 3.95
C THR A 58 4.81 7.52 3.11
N ILE A 59 4.82 7.39 1.77
CA ILE A 59 4.41 8.45 0.86
C ILE A 59 2.88 8.58 0.87
N ARG A 60 2.42 9.76 1.27
CA ARG A 60 0.99 10.09 1.43
C ARG A 60 0.42 10.70 0.16
N THR A 61 -0.84 10.35 -0.12
CA THR A 61 -1.63 11.02 -1.17
C THR A 61 -1.88 12.49 -0.84
N SER A 62 -2.36 13.29 -1.80
CA SER A 62 -2.71 14.69 -1.55
C SER A 62 -3.84 14.86 -0.52
N ARG A 63 -4.59 13.80 -0.20
CA ARG A 63 -5.59 13.78 0.88
C ARG A 63 -5.00 13.36 2.23
N GLY A 64 -3.68 13.25 2.35
CA GLY A 64 -2.98 12.80 3.54
C GLY A 64 -2.99 11.29 3.75
N LYS A 65 -3.66 10.49 2.91
CA LYS A 65 -3.80 9.04 3.12
C LYS A 65 -2.53 8.26 2.79
N THR A 66 -2.14 7.36 3.67
CA THR A 66 -1.10 6.34 3.46
C THR A 66 -1.63 5.20 2.58
N PRO A 67 -0.75 4.43 1.91
CA PRO A 67 -1.14 3.20 1.22
C PRO A 67 -1.87 2.21 2.13
N LEU A 68 -1.49 2.11 3.41
CA LEU A 68 -2.16 1.25 4.39
C LEU A 68 -3.63 1.66 4.58
N GLU A 69 -3.91 2.95 4.82
CA GLU A 69 -5.29 3.44 4.96
C GLU A 69 -6.12 3.16 3.71
N MET A 70 -5.55 3.30 2.51
CA MET A 70 -6.25 2.98 1.26
C MET A 70 -6.63 1.49 1.19
N ALA A 71 -5.71 0.58 1.58
CA ALA A 71 -6.00 -0.85 1.62
C ALA A 71 -7.07 -1.19 2.67
N ILE A 72 -7.09 -0.48 3.81
CA ILE A 72 -8.08 -0.64 4.86
C ILE A 72 -9.46 -0.21 4.36
N LEU A 73 -9.58 1.00 3.82
CA LEU A 73 -10.84 1.57 3.33
C LEU A 73 -11.49 0.72 2.21
N LEU A 74 -10.69 -0.05 1.48
CA LEU A 74 -11.14 -0.91 0.38
C LEU A 74 -11.28 -2.39 0.78
N GLY A 75 -11.05 -2.74 2.04
CA GLY A 75 -11.25 -4.10 2.54
C GLY A 75 -10.21 -5.11 2.05
N HIS A 76 -9.03 -4.66 1.62
CA HIS A 76 -7.99 -5.52 1.06
C HIS A 76 -7.16 -6.22 2.15
N ARG A 77 -7.78 -7.15 2.88
CA ARG A 77 -7.20 -7.82 4.07
C ARG A 77 -5.74 -8.26 3.91
N LYS A 78 -5.42 -9.01 2.85
CA LYS A 78 -4.04 -9.49 2.61
C LYS A 78 -3.04 -8.36 2.40
N MET A 79 -3.47 -7.27 1.76
CA MET A 79 -2.65 -6.08 1.59
C MET A 79 -2.46 -5.35 2.91
N VAL A 80 -3.49 -5.29 3.75
CA VAL A 80 -3.36 -4.71 5.10
C VAL A 80 -2.38 -5.53 5.95
N GLU A 81 -2.49 -6.86 5.95
CA GLU A 81 -1.54 -7.76 6.64
C GLU A 81 -0.10 -7.55 6.18
N TYR A 82 0.10 -7.25 4.88
CA TYR A 82 1.41 -6.95 4.31
C TYR A 82 1.92 -5.56 4.67
N LEU A 83 1.08 -4.52 4.55
CA LEU A 83 1.47 -3.12 4.75
C LEU A 83 1.63 -2.74 6.22
N TYR A 84 0.84 -3.31 7.11
CA TYR A 84 0.84 -2.96 8.54
C TYR A 84 2.23 -3.00 9.18
N PRO A 85 3.03 -4.09 9.07
CA PRO A 85 4.35 -4.16 9.69
C PRO A 85 5.41 -3.25 9.04
N ILE A 86 5.18 -2.75 7.82
CA ILE A 86 6.15 -1.93 7.07
C ILE A 86 5.73 -0.46 6.96
N THR A 87 4.61 -0.09 7.57
CA THR A 87 4.15 1.30 7.65
C THR A 87 4.50 1.86 9.01
N PRO A 88 5.25 2.97 9.11
CA PRO A 88 5.57 3.60 10.40
C PRO A 88 4.31 4.24 10.99
N LEU A 89 3.62 3.51 11.87
CA LEU A 89 2.37 3.96 12.50
C LEU A 89 2.60 5.01 13.59
N GLU A 90 3.85 5.20 14.03
CA GLU A 90 4.23 6.18 15.06
C GLU A 90 4.02 7.63 14.62
N ASP A 91 3.99 7.87 13.30
CA ASP A 91 3.73 9.19 12.72
C ASP A 91 2.24 9.49 12.51
N LEU A 92 1.35 8.57 12.90
CA LEU A 92 -0.09 8.75 12.75
C LEU A 92 -0.66 9.65 13.86
N SER A 93 -1.49 10.60 13.45
CA SER A 93 -2.29 11.43 14.36
C SER A 93 -3.44 10.64 14.99
N ALA A 94 -3.98 11.13 16.10
CA ALA A 94 -5.14 10.52 16.76
C ALA A 94 -6.36 10.41 15.83
N THR A 95 -6.56 11.37 14.93
CA THR A 95 -7.64 11.33 13.93
C THR A 95 -7.45 10.18 12.95
N GLU A 96 -6.21 9.95 12.48
CA GLU A 96 -5.90 8.87 11.55
C GLU A 96 -6.08 7.50 12.21
N PHE A 97 -5.69 7.37 13.48
CA PHE A 97 -5.98 6.15 14.25
C PHE A 97 -7.47 5.88 14.40
N ILE A 98 -8.29 6.92 14.65
CA ILE A 98 -9.75 6.77 14.72
C ILE A 98 -10.31 6.34 13.37
N GLU A 99 -9.84 6.94 12.27
CA GLU A 99 -10.30 6.59 10.92
C GLU A 99 -9.92 5.15 10.55
N ILE A 100 -8.72 4.70 10.90
CA ILE A 100 -8.29 3.29 10.76
C ILE A 100 -9.18 2.36 11.59
N LEU A 101 -9.49 2.73 12.84
CA LEU A 101 -10.34 1.92 13.70
C LEU A 101 -11.77 1.80 13.13
N VAL A 102 -12.37 2.92 12.71
CA VAL A 102 -13.71 2.92 12.09
C VAL A 102 -13.71 2.08 10.82
N ALA A 103 -12.72 2.30 9.94
CA ALA A 103 -12.65 1.58 8.68
C ALA A 103 -12.41 0.07 8.87
N THR A 104 -11.65 -0.36 9.88
CA THR A 104 -11.48 -1.80 10.18
C THR A 104 -12.73 -2.44 10.76
N ILE A 105 -13.58 -1.69 11.46
CA ILE A 105 -14.91 -2.17 11.89
C ILE A 105 -15.82 -2.33 10.67
N ASP A 106 -15.92 -1.30 9.82
CA ASP A 106 -16.80 -1.29 8.65
C ASP A 106 -16.44 -2.38 7.62
N THR A 107 -15.16 -2.75 7.55
CA THR A 107 -14.64 -3.76 6.62
C THR A 107 -14.49 -5.15 7.24
N ASP A 108 -14.97 -5.36 8.46
CA ASP A 108 -14.86 -6.62 9.20
C ASP A 108 -13.41 -7.13 9.32
N MET A 109 -12.46 -6.20 9.53
CA MET A 109 -11.02 -6.45 9.64
C MET A 109 -10.47 -6.35 11.06
N TYR A 110 -11.32 -6.09 12.06
CA TYR A 110 -10.95 -6.02 13.48
C TYR A 110 -10.45 -7.35 14.09
N GLY A 111 -10.60 -8.48 13.38
CA GLY A 111 -10.06 -9.78 13.79
C GLY A 111 -8.64 -10.08 13.30
N MET A 112 -7.96 -9.14 12.63
CA MET A 112 -6.59 -9.36 12.17
C MET A 112 -5.61 -9.46 13.36
N LYS A 113 -4.60 -10.32 13.24
CA LYS A 113 -3.62 -10.66 14.30
C LYS A 113 -2.80 -9.47 14.84
N TYR A 114 -2.96 -8.27 14.30
CA TYR A 114 -2.09 -7.14 14.51
C TYR A 114 -2.78 -5.94 15.19
N PHE A 115 -4.06 -6.08 15.56
CA PHE A 115 -4.82 -5.15 16.40
C PHE A 115 -5.02 -5.69 17.81
#